data_AF-A0A3A5RB65-F1
#
_entry.id   AF-A0A3A5RB65-F1
#
_cell.length_a   1.000
_cell.length_b   1.000
_cell.length_c   1.000
_cell.angle_alpha   90.00
_cell.angle_beta   90.00
_cell.angle_gamma   90.00
#
_symmetry.space_group_name_H-M   'P 1'
#
loop_
_entity.id
_entity.type
_entity.pdbx_description
1 polymer ?
#
loop_
_entity_poly.entity_id
_entity_poly.type
_entity_poly.pdbx_seq_one_letter_code
_entity_poly.pdbx_strand_id
1 'polypeptide(L)'
;MLRLTNKRREEASVKRALTLENEIELIEGCRAGKDSARKELYTLYSKQMLAVCYRYTGDVDAAHDVLHDGFIKIFTHFTFRGECALSTWVTRVMVTQAIDYLRKQQRFSQLVVNEEQLPDIPDEAGIAETGGRISEEMLMAFVAELPDGCRTVFNLYVFEEKSHKEIAEILHIKEHSSTSQLHRAKCLLIKRIKEYTEYERK
;
A
#
# COMPACT_ATOMS: atom_id res chain seq x y z
N MET A 1 5.27 -16.65 7.06
CA MET A 1 6.30 -16.13 7.98
C MET A 1 6.89 -14.77 7.58
N LEU A 2 7.02 -14.42 6.29
CA LEU A 2 7.44 -13.08 5.84
C LEU A 2 6.42 -11.94 6.09
N ARG A 3 5.18 -12.28 6.48
CA ARG A 3 4.01 -11.37 6.52
C ARG A 3 3.95 -10.46 7.75
N LEU A 4 4.58 -10.85 8.87
CA LEU A 4 4.57 -10.10 10.12
C LEU A 4 5.87 -9.32 10.34
N THR A 5 6.91 -9.59 9.55
CA THR A 5 8.26 -9.10 9.80
C THR A 5 8.46 -7.66 9.36
N ASN A 6 7.73 -7.17 8.35
CA ASN A 6 8.01 -5.85 7.77
C ASN A 6 7.21 -4.71 8.39
N LYS A 7 5.88 -4.89 8.58
CA LYS A 7 5.08 -3.97 9.40
C LYS A 7 5.71 -3.77 10.78
N ARG A 8 6.14 -4.87 11.43
CA ARG A 8 6.85 -4.82 12.72
C ARG A 8 8.26 -4.20 12.64
N ARG A 9 9.00 -4.32 11.53
CA ARG A 9 10.35 -3.74 11.39
C ARG A 9 10.32 -2.24 11.11
N GLU A 10 9.45 -1.77 10.23
CA GLU A 10 9.32 -0.34 9.94
C GLU A 10 8.64 0.40 11.09
N GLU A 11 7.57 -0.16 11.67
CA GLU A 11 6.98 0.37 12.90
C GLU A 11 8.02 0.40 14.04
N ALA A 12 8.94 -0.59 14.10
CA ALA A 12 10.03 -0.59 15.08
C ALA A 12 11.13 0.45 14.79
N SER A 13 11.35 0.85 13.53
CA SER A 13 12.31 1.90 13.18
C SER A 13 11.79 3.29 13.52
N VAL A 14 10.50 3.56 13.27
CA VAL A 14 9.85 4.82 13.66
C VAL A 14 9.64 4.88 15.18
N LYS A 15 9.22 3.78 15.81
CA LYS A 15 9.16 3.66 17.28
C LYS A 15 10.53 3.75 17.96
N ARG A 16 11.63 3.43 17.27
CA ARG A 16 12.98 3.62 17.83
C ARG A 16 13.37 5.08 17.98
N ALA A 17 12.71 5.99 17.26
CA ALA A 17 12.98 7.42 17.29
C ALA A 17 12.08 8.20 18.26
N LEU A 18 10.92 7.64 18.67
CA LEU A 18 10.00 8.28 19.62
C LEU A 18 9.92 7.53 20.94
N THR A 19 10.10 8.25 22.04
CA THR A 19 9.65 7.79 23.36
C THR A 19 8.13 7.94 23.48
N LEU A 20 7.52 7.25 24.46
CA LEU A 20 6.08 7.36 24.71
C LEU A 20 5.67 8.79 25.10
N GLU A 21 6.50 9.45 25.92
CA GLU A 21 6.31 10.85 26.31
C GLU A 21 6.36 11.78 25.10
N ASN A 22 7.32 11.58 24.18
CA ASN A 22 7.39 12.39 22.94
C ASN A 22 6.20 12.14 22.01
N GLU A 23 5.68 10.91 21.93
CA GLU A 23 4.51 10.60 21.11
C GLU A 23 3.25 11.31 21.62
N ILE A 24 3.05 11.36 22.95
CA ILE A 24 1.93 12.08 23.57
C ILE A 24 2.04 13.59 23.28
N GLU A 25 3.21 14.19 23.47
CA GLU A 25 3.45 15.61 23.19
C GLU A 25 3.20 15.95 21.72
N LEU A 26 3.66 15.09 20.81
CA LEU A 26 3.43 15.21 19.37
C LEU A 26 1.93 15.19 19.05
N ILE A 27 1.19 14.23 19.60
CA ILE A 27 -0.26 14.08 19.40
C ILE A 27 -1.02 15.31 19.89
N GLU A 28 -0.77 15.75 21.12
CA GLU A 28 -1.44 16.93 21.68
C GLU A 28 -1.05 18.21 20.95
N GLY A 29 0.21 18.33 20.53
CA GLY A 29 0.67 19.42 19.68
C GLY A 29 -0.04 19.46 18.33
N CYS A 30 -0.22 18.31 17.67
CA CYS A 30 -0.97 18.22 16.41
C CYS A 30 -2.46 18.56 16.60
N ARG A 31 -3.11 18.10 17.69
CA ARG A 31 -4.49 18.47 18.03
C ARG A 31 -4.65 19.98 18.25
N ALA A 32 -3.69 20.59 18.92
CA ALA A 32 -3.65 22.03 19.16
C ALA A 32 -3.23 22.85 17.93
N GLY A 33 -2.89 22.21 16.81
CA GLY A 33 -2.47 22.87 15.57
C GLY A 33 -1.09 23.52 15.64
N LYS A 34 -0.21 23.08 16.55
CA LYS A 34 1.16 23.62 16.67
C LYS A 34 2.00 23.25 15.45
N ASP A 35 2.60 24.24 14.80
CA ASP A 35 3.39 24.03 13.57
C ASP A 35 4.63 23.15 13.81
N SER A 36 5.26 23.25 14.98
CA SER A 36 6.39 22.39 15.34
C SER A 36 6.00 20.91 15.36
N ALA A 37 4.87 20.57 16.00
CA ALA A 37 4.35 19.21 16.08
C ALA A 37 3.90 18.70 14.70
N ARG A 38 3.23 19.53 13.89
CA ARG A 38 2.87 19.16 12.52
C ARG A 38 4.09 18.88 11.64
N LYS A 39 5.12 19.73 11.73
CA LYS A 39 6.39 19.53 11.03
C LYS A 39 7.06 18.24 11.47
N GLU A 40 7.11 17.96 12.77
CA GLU A 40 7.67 16.72 13.30
C GLU A 40 6.92 15.49 12.80
N LEU A 41 5.59 15.48 12.86
CA LEU A 41 4.75 14.40 12.32
C LEU A 41 5.05 14.16 10.84
N TYR A 42 5.13 15.23 10.04
CA TYR A 42 5.47 15.14 8.63
C TYR A 42 6.87 14.53 8.42
N THR A 43 7.87 15.03 9.14
CA THR A 43 9.25 14.52 9.03
C THR A 43 9.35 13.04 9.39
N LEU A 44 8.62 12.60 10.42
CA LEU A 44 8.63 11.21 10.87
C LEU A 44 8.00 10.25 9.85
N TYR A 45 6.86 10.63 9.26
CA TYR A 45 6.05 9.70 8.49
C TYR A 45 6.11 9.91 6.97
N SER A 46 6.51 11.08 6.46
CA SER A 46 6.40 11.41 5.03
C SER A 46 7.10 10.42 4.10
N LYS A 47 8.32 9.98 4.42
CA LYS A 47 9.06 9.00 3.61
C LYS A 47 8.33 7.66 3.50
N GLN A 48 7.84 7.14 4.64
CA GLN A 48 7.10 5.88 4.66
C GLN A 48 5.75 6.03 3.96
N MET A 49 5.06 7.14 4.19
CA MET A 49 3.76 7.40 3.58
C MET A 49 3.86 7.64 2.07
N LEU A 50 4.97 8.19 1.57
CA LEU A 50 5.22 8.28 0.14
C LEU A 50 5.32 6.88 -0.49
N ALA A 51 6.04 5.95 0.16
CA ALA A 51 6.09 4.57 -0.29
C ALA A 51 4.69 3.92 -0.28
N VAL A 52 3.88 4.18 0.75
CA VAL A 52 2.47 3.73 0.79
C VAL A 52 1.70 4.28 -0.40
N CYS A 53 1.74 5.59 -0.66
CA CYS A 53 1.03 6.22 -1.76
C CYS A 53 1.47 5.66 -3.12
N TYR A 54 2.78 5.52 -3.33
CA TYR A 54 3.36 4.97 -4.55
C TYR A 54 2.90 3.54 -4.84
N ARG A 55 2.77 2.68 -3.82
CA ARG A 55 2.23 1.32 -4.01
C ARG A 55 0.84 1.31 -4.64
N TYR A 56 0.02 2.33 -4.39
CA TYR A 56 -1.32 2.44 -4.98
C TYR A 56 -1.31 3.18 -6.33
N THR A 57 -0.55 4.27 -6.46
CA THR A 57 -0.55 5.09 -7.68
C THR A 57 0.29 4.51 -8.82
N GLY A 58 1.38 3.80 -8.49
CA GLY A 58 2.37 3.33 -9.47
C GLY A 58 3.17 4.45 -10.14
N ASP A 59 2.96 5.70 -9.71
CA ASP A 59 3.49 6.91 -10.33
C ASP A 59 3.97 7.86 -9.23
N VAL A 60 5.18 8.39 -9.40
CA VAL A 60 5.89 9.16 -8.37
C VAL A 60 5.23 10.53 -8.16
N ASP A 61 4.85 11.20 -9.23
CA ASP A 61 4.23 12.53 -9.15
C ASP A 61 2.85 12.42 -8.50
N ALA A 62 2.04 11.46 -8.93
CA ALA A 62 0.76 11.15 -8.30
C ALA A 62 0.91 10.72 -6.84
N ALA A 63 1.97 9.99 -6.48
CA ALA A 63 2.22 9.61 -5.09
C ALA A 63 2.53 10.83 -4.22
N HIS A 64 3.27 11.81 -4.74
CA HIS A 64 3.54 13.08 -4.06
C HIS A 64 2.27 13.89 -3.85
N ASP A 65 1.40 13.98 -4.85
CA ASP A 65 0.11 14.68 -4.75
C ASP A 65 -0.77 14.04 -3.67
N VAL A 66 -0.93 12.71 -3.70
CA VAL A 66 -1.73 11.97 -2.71
C VAL A 66 -1.16 12.14 -1.30
N LEU A 67 0.17 12.09 -1.16
CA LEU A 67 0.84 12.33 0.12
C LEU A 67 0.51 13.71 0.66
N HIS A 68 0.60 14.73 -0.20
CA HIS A 68 0.36 16.12 0.15
C HIS A 68 -1.09 16.31 0.63
N ASP A 69 -2.06 15.85 -0.16
CA ASP A 69 -3.48 15.89 0.19
C ASP A 69 -3.77 15.13 1.50
N GLY A 70 -3.13 13.99 1.71
CA GLY A 70 -3.24 13.20 2.93
C GLY A 70 -2.76 13.96 4.17
N PHE A 71 -1.62 14.63 4.10
CA PHE A 71 -1.12 15.45 5.21
C PHE A 71 -1.94 16.72 5.43
N ILE A 72 -2.43 17.38 4.37
CA ILE A 72 -3.40 18.47 4.51
C ILE A 72 -4.59 17.97 5.34
N LYS A 73 -5.19 16.85 4.95
CA LYS A 73 -6.35 16.28 5.64
C LYS A 73 -6.07 15.95 7.11
N ILE A 74 -4.91 15.36 7.40
CA ILE A 74 -4.46 15.07 8.78
C ILE A 74 -4.35 16.36 9.60
N PHE A 75 -3.78 17.42 9.05
CA PHE A 75 -3.54 18.67 9.77
C PHE A 75 -4.79 19.55 9.91
N THR A 76 -5.70 19.49 8.93
CA THR A 76 -7.00 20.15 9.00
C THR A 76 -7.89 19.47 10.05
N HIS A 77 -7.88 18.14 10.12
CA HIS A 77 -8.75 17.35 11.00
C HIS A 77 -7.99 16.22 11.70
N PHE A 78 -7.23 16.58 12.73
CA PHE A 78 -6.48 15.61 13.53
C PHE A 78 -7.41 14.83 14.46
N THR A 79 -7.97 13.74 13.94
CA THR A 79 -9.04 12.94 14.60
C THR A 79 -8.53 11.70 15.33
N PHE A 80 -7.21 11.54 15.48
CA PHE A 80 -6.61 10.37 16.14
C PHE A 80 -7.04 10.26 17.60
N ARG A 81 -7.53 9.07 17.98
CA ARG A 81 -8.09 8.77 19.32
C ARG A 81 -7.23 7.85 20.20
N GLY A 82 -6.10 7.34 19.70
CA GLY A 82 -5.27 6.39 20.44
C GLY A 82 -5.75 4.93 20.43
N GLU A 83 -6.76 4.60 19.62
CA GLU A 83 -7.30 3.22 19.51
C GLU A 83 -6.36 2.25 18.76
N CYS A 84 -5.36 2.78 18.06
CA CYS A 84 -4.30 2.04 17.40
C CYS A 84 -3.01 2.87 17.41
N ALA A 85 -1.90 2.32 16.89
CA ALA A 85 -0.67 3.10 16.75
C ALA A 85 -0.89 4.31 15.81
N LEU A 86 -0.21 5.42 16.10
CA LEU A 86 -0.30 6.64 15.28
C LEU A 86 0.08 6.36 13.82
N SER A 87 1.15 5.58 13.60
CA SER A 87 1.58 5.12 12.28
C SER A 87 0.48 4.41 11.51
N THR A 88 -0.28 3.53 12.18
CA THR A 88 -1.40 2.79 11.59
C THR A 88 -2.53 3.75 11.20
N TRP A 89 -2.84 4.73 12.04
CA TRP A 89 -3.85 5.72 11.73
C TRP A 89 -3.45 6.61 10.54
N VAL A 90 -2.22 7.12 10.50
CA VAL A 90 -1.71 7.90 9.36
C VAL A 90 -1.74 7.07 8.08
N THR A 91 -1.31 5.80 8.14
CA THR A 91 -1.36 4.87 7.00
C THR A 91 -2.78 4.72 6.47
N ARG A 92 -3.78 4.54 7.34
CA ARG A 92 -5.20 4.45 6.95
C ARG A 92 -5.68 5.70 6.22
N VAL A 93 -5.27 6.90 6.67
CA VAL A 93 -5.60 8.14 5.98
C VAL A 93 -5.00 8.16 4.58
N MET A 94 -3.71 7.79 4.44
CA MET A 94 -3.01 7.76 3.14
C MET A 94 -3.63 6.76 2.17
N VAL A 95 -3.94 5.53 2.63
CA VAL A 95 -4.61 4.52 1.81
C VAL A 95 -5.97 5.03 1.34
N THR A 96 -6.74 5.65 2.23
CA THR A 96 -8.04 6.25 1.87
C THR A 96 -7.86 7.34 0.80
N GLN A 97 -6.87 8.22 0.95
CA GLN A 97 -6.60 9.27 -0.04
C GLN A 97 -6.14 8.70 -1.39
N ALA A 98 -5.31 7.66 -1.40
CA ALA A 98 -4.89 7.01 -2.63
C ALA A 98 -6.08 6.39 -3.37
N ILE A 99 -7.00 5.71 -2.66
CA ILE A 99 -8.20 5.13 -3.26
C ILE A 99 -9.13 6.23 -3.80
N ASP A 100 -9.32 7.31 -3.05
CA ASP A 100 -10.14 8.45 -3.49
C ASP A 100 -9.55 9.10 -4.76
N TYR A 101 -8.23 9.25 -4.82
CA TYR A 101 -7.52 9.73 -6.01
C TYR A 101 -7.77 8.81 -7.22
N LEU A 102 -7.54 7.50 -7.07
CA LEU A 102 -7.76 6.53 -8.15
C LEU A 102 -9.22 6.53 -8.63
N ARG A 103 -10.18 6.69 -7.72
CA ARG A 103 -11.61 6.81 -8.04
C ARG A 103 -11.88 8.08 -8.87
N LYS A 104 -11.33 9.23 -8.48
CA LYS A 104 -11.47 10.50 -9.23
C LYS A 104 -10.88 10.41 -10.63
N GLN A 105 -9.78 9.70 -10.80
CA GLN A 105 -9.14 9.46 -12.10
C GLN A 105 -9.87 8.42 -12.96
N GLN A 106 -11.03 7.92 -12.52
CA GLN A 106 -11.81 6.88 -13.21
C GLN A 106 -11.01 5.59 -13.48
N ARG A 107 -9.96 5.33 -12.70
CA ARG A 107 -9.07 4.16 -12.85
C ARG A 107 -9.71 2.85 -12.44
N PHE A 108 -10.92 2.92 -11.85
CA PHE A 108 -11.75 1.76 -11.50
C PHE A 108 -12.91 1.51 -12.48
N SER A 109 -13.02 2.29 -13.57
CA SER A 109 -14.11 2.19 -14.54
C SER A 109 -14.20 0.84 -15.29
N GLN A 110 -13.18 -0.02 -15.16
CA GLN A 110 -13.10 -1.32 -15.84
C GLN A 110 -12.70 -2.47 -14.89
N LEU A 111 -13.17 -2.46 -13.64
CA LEU A 111 -12.90 -3.56 -12.70
C LEU A 111 -13.67 -4.86 -12.99
N VAL A 112 -14.52 -4.89 -14.02
CA VAL A 112 -15.21 -6.09 -14.50
C VAL A 112 -14.20 -6.99 -15.22
N VAL A 113 -13.74 -8.03 -14.54
CA VAL A 113 -12.89 -9.06 -15.16
C VAL A 113 -13.81 -10.08 -15.84
N ASN A 114 -13.63 -10.29 -17.14
CA ASN A 114 -14.20 -11.46 -17.80
C ASN A 114 -13.41 -12.70 -17.34
N GLU A 115 -14.07 -13.62 -16.64
CA GLU A 115 -13.45 -14.83 -16.08
C GLU A 115 -12.84 -15.73 -17.16
N GLU A 116 -13.37 -15.70 -18.38
CA GLU A 116 -12.85 -16.46 -19.54
C GLU A 116 -11.46 -15.97 -20.00
N GLN A 117 -10.99 -14.83 -19.51
CA GLN A 117 -9.68 -14.24 -19.85
C GLN A 117 -8.69 -14.28 -18.69
N LEU A 118 -9.00 -14.97 -17.59
CA LEU A 118 -8.05 -15.14 -16.49
C LEU A 118 -6.92 -16.08 -16.94
N PRO A 119 -5.65 -15.62 -16.93
CA PRO A 119 -4.53 -16.49 -17.24
C PRO A 119 -4.39 -17.55 -16.15
N ASP A 120 -4.09 -18.79 -16.54
CA ASP A 120 -3.71 -19.85 -15.61
C ASP A 120 -2.55 -19.40 -14.73
N ILE A 121 -2.56 -19.80 -13.45
CA ILE A 121 -1.43 -19.56 -12.55
C ILE A 121 -0.23 -20.34 -13.11
N PRO A 122 0.86 -19.68 -13.53
CA PRO A 122 2.04 -20.39 -14.01
C PRO A 122 2.60 -21.25 -12.89
N ASP A 123 3.01 -22.48 -13.19
CA ASP A 123 3.49 -23.46 -12.19
C ASP A 123 4.48 -22.83 -11.19
N GLU A 124 4.14 -22.88 -9.91
CA GLU A 124 4.93 -22.30 -8.80
C GLU A 124 6.26 -23.04 -8.60
N ALA A 125 6.35 -24.31 -9.04
CA ALA A 125 7.52 -25.17 -8.83
C ALA A 125 8.83 -24.54 -9.32
N GLY A 126 8.79 -23.79 -10.42
CA GLY A 126 9.98 -23.14 -11.00
C GLY A 126 10.51 -21.94 -10.21
N ILE A 127 9.71 -21.31 -9.34
CA ILE A 127 10.10 -20.08 -8.61
C ILE A 127 10.95 -20.41 -7.37
N ALA A 128 10.67 -21.55 -6.72
CA ALA A 128 11.42 -22.01 -5.56
C ALA A 128 12.81 -22.56 -5.93
N GLU A 129 12.93 -23.20 -7.10
CA GLU A 129 14.20 -23.73 -7.62
C GLU A 129 15.13 -22.63 -8.14
N THR A 130 14.62 -21.42 -8.38
CA THR A 130 15.38 -20.40 -9.11
C THR A 130 16.55 -19.75 -8.36
N GLY A 131 16.67 -19.93 -7.03
CA GLY A 131 17.83 -19.51 -6.22
C GLY A 131 18.11 -18.00 -6.13
N GLY A 132 17.56 -17.18 -7.02
CA GLY A 132 17.70 -15.72 -7.03
C GLY A 132 16.80 -15.07 -5.98
N ARG A 133 17.41 -14.36 -5.02
CA ARG A 133 16.65 -13.52 -4.08
C ARG A 133 16.27 -12.23 -4.81
N ILE A 134 15.02 -12.10 -5.23
CA ILE A 134 14.47 -10.83 -5.70
C ILE A 134 14.46 -9.86 -4.51
N SER A 135 15.03 -8.66 -4.71
CA SER A 135 15.02 -7.63 -3.67
C SER A 135 13.60 -7.12 -3.44
N GLU A 136 13.37 -6.57 -2.25
CA GLU A 136 12.07 -5.99 -1.94
C GLU A 136 11.76 -4.80 -2.85
N GLU A 137 12.74 -3.96 -3.15
CA GLU A 137 12.55 -2.81 -4.04
C GLU A 137 12.11 -3.26 -5.44
N MET A 138 12.71 -4.32 -5.96
CA MET A 138 12.36 -4.87 -7.27
C MET A 138 10.95 -5.47 -7.27
N LEU A 139 10.58 -6.18 -6.21
CA LEU A 139 9.22 -6.70 -6.08
C LEU A 139 8.17 -5.57 -6.05
N MET A 140 8.46 -4.48 -5.34
CA MET A 140 7.58 -3.32 -5.29
C MET A 140 7.49 -2.61 -6.65
N ALA A 141 8.57 -2.59 -7.45
CA ALA A 141 8.52 -2.10 -8.82
C ALA A 141 7.57 -2.94 -9.69
N PHE A 142 7.60 -4.27 -9.56
CA PHE A 142 6.65 -5.14 -10.28
C PHE A 142 5.19 -4.93 -9.82
N VAL A 143 4.97 -4.67 -8.53
CA VAL A 143 3.64 -4.31 -8.03
C VAL A 143 3.17 -2.99 -8.65
N ALA A 144 4.05 -1.99 -8.81
CA ALA A 144 3.71 -0.72 -9.45
C ALA A 144 3.29 -0.89 -10.92
N GLU A 145 3.87 -1.85 -11.64
CA GLU A 145 3.53 -2.18 -13.05
C GLU A 145 2.14 -2.84 -13.21
N LEU A 146 1.51 -3.33 -12.13
CA LEU A 146 0.21 -3.98 -12.21
C LEU A 146 -0.88 -3.00 -12.69
N PRO A 147 -1.89 -3.48 -13.44
CA PRO A 147 -3.09 -2.70 -13.71
C PRO A 147 -3.73 -2.19 -12.41
N ASP A 148 -4.23 -0.95 -12.41
CA ASP A 148 -4.67 -0.24 -11.20
C ASP A 148 -5.64 -1.06 -10.33
N GLY A 149 -6.56 -1.80 -10.94
CA GLY A 149 -7.48 -2.70 -10.24
C GLY A 149 -6.80 -3.87 -9.54
N CYS A 150 -5.94 -4.59 -10.27
CA CYS A 150 -5.11 -5.66 -9.72
C CYS A 150 -4.24 -5.14 -8.57
N ARG A 151 -3.55 -4.00 -8.79
CA ARG A 151 -2.67 -3.36 -7.81
C ARG A 151 -3.42 -2.99 -6.54
N THR A 152 -4.57 -2.33 -6.67
CA THR A 152 -5.37 -1.87 -5.53
C THR A 152 -5.92 -3.05 -4.72
N VAL A 153 -6.49 -4.06 -5.37
CA VAL A 153 -7.00 -5.26 -4.69
C VAL A 153 -5.87 -6.05 -4.03
N PHE A 154 -4.74 -6.22 -4.72
CA PHE A 154 -3.55 -6.84 -4.14
C PHE A 154 -3.11 -6.11 -2.88
N ASN A 155 -3.03 -4.78 -2.91
CA ASN A 155 -2.58 -4.00 -1.77
C ASN A 155 -3.53 -4.11 -0.57
N LEU A 156 -4.85 -3.96 -0.81
CA LEU A 156 -5.86 -4.08 0.24
C LEU A 156 -5.87 -5.47 0.89
N TYR A 157 -5.68 -6.52 0.09
CA TYR A 157 -5.66 -7.89 0.61
C TYR A 157 -4.36 -8.23 1.34
N VAL A 158 -3.21 -7.89 0.75
CA VAL A 158 -1.89 -8.34 1.23
C VAL A 158 -1.32 -7.45 2.32
N PHE A 159 -1.46 -6.12 2.20
CA PHE A 159 -0.88 -5.17 3.16
C PHE A 159 -1.91 -4.67 4.18
N GLU A 160 -3.15 -4.42 3.75
CA GLU A 160 -4.21 -3.92 4.64
C GLU A 160 -5.03 -5.04 5.31
N GLU A 161 -4.73 -6.30 4.98
CA GLU A 161 -5.36 -7.51 5.53
C GLU A 161 -6.89 -7.54 5.39
N LYS A 162 -7.42 -6.91 4.34
CA LYS A 162 -8.85 -6.86 4.05
C LYS A 162 -9.35 -8.15 3.41
N SER A 163 -10.51 -8.61 3.87
CA SER A 163 -11.25 -9.69 3.21
C SER A 163 -11.80 -9.24 1.86
N HIS A 164 -12.07 -10.18 0.95
CA HIS A 164 -12.69 -9.86 -0.34
C HIS A 164 -14.02 -9.13 -0.20
N LYS A 165 -14.81 -9.48 0.82
CA LYS A 165 -16.03 -8.76 1.18
C LYS A 165 -15.78 -7.29 1.53
N GLU A 166 -14.83 -7.00 2.42
CA GLU A 166 -14.47 -5.61 2.76
C GLU A 166 -13.94 -4.84 1.54
N ILE A 167 -13.13 -5.49 0.70
CA ILE A 167 -12.59 -4.87 -0.52
C ILE A 167 -13.72 -4.52 -1.49
N ALA A 168 -14.70 -5.41 -1.65
CA ALA A 168 -15.87 -5.19 -2.49
C ALA A 168 -16.67 -3.96 -2.04
N GLU A 169 -16.84 -3.80 -0.73
CA GLU A 169 -17.50 -2.64 -0.11
C GLU A 169 -16.69 -1.35 -0.35
N ILE A 170 -15.38 -1.37 -0.12
CA ILE A 170 -14.48 -0.19 -0.29
C ILE A 170 -14.44 0.29 -1.74
N LEU A 171 -14.37 -0.64 -2.69
CA LEU A 171 -14.21 -0.34 -4.12
C LEU A 171 -15.54 -0.25 -4.88
N HIS A 172 -16.67 -0.55 -4.23
CA HIS A 172 -17.99 -0.64 -4.84
C HIS A 172 -18.03 -1.62 -6.04
N ILE A 173 -17.47 -2.81 -5.85
CA ILE A 173 -17.45 -3.90 -6.83
C ILE A 173 -18.11 -5.16 -6.24
N LYS A 174 -18.30 -6.19 -7.07
CA LYS A 174 -18.74 -7.49 -6.59
C LYS A 174 -17.57 -8.23 -5.92
N GLU A 175 -17.87 -9.04 -4.91
CA GLU A 175 -16.85 -9.82 -4.18
C GLU A 175 -16.02 -10.72 -5.11
N HIS A 176 -16.68 -11.42 -6.05
CA HIS A 176 -15.98 -12.24 -7.05
C HIS A 176 -14.97 -11.42 -7.88
N SER A 177 -15.27 -10.15 -8.16
CA SER A 177 -14.36 -9.27 -8.92
C SER A 177 -13.09 -9.00 -8.13
N SER A 178 -13.17 -8.89 -6.79
CA SER A 178 -11.98 -8.81 -5.93
C SER A 178 -11.14 -10.09 -6.04
N THR A 179 -11.75 -11.27 -5.97
CA THR A 179 -11.04 -12.55 -6.10
C THR A 179 -10.34 -12.68 -7.46
N SER A 180 -11.04 -12.38 -8.56
CA SER A 180 -10.49 -12.46 -9.91
C SER A 180 -9.36 -11.44 -10.14
N GLN A 181 -9.47 -10.22 -9.62
CA GLN A 181 -8.39 -9.22 -9.69
C GLN A 181 -7.16 -9.66 -8.88
N LEU A 182 -7.34 -10.24 -7.69
CA LEU A 182 -6.23 -10.76 -6.90
C LEU A 182 -5.53 -11.93 -7.61
N HIS A 183 -6.29 -12.85 -8.19
CA HIS A 183 -5.77 -13.95 -8.99
C HIS A 183 -4.91 -13.42 -10.15
N ARG A 184 -5.47 -12.51 -10.94
CA ARG A 184 -4.76 -11.87 -12.06
C ARG A 184 -3.49 -11.15 -11.61
N ALA A 185 -3.54 -10.43 -10.49
CA ALA A 185 -2.36 -9.77 -9.92
C ALA A 185 -1.23 -10.77 -9.63
N LYS A 186 -1.55 -11.92 -9.01
CA LYS A 186 -0.57 -12.98 -8.73
C LYS A 186 0.02 -13.57 -10.01
N CYS A 187 -0.81 -13.88 -11.02
CA CYS A 187 -0.32 -14.42 -12.29
C CYS A 187 0.65 -13.46 -12.98
N LEU A 188 0.32 -12.17 -13.01
CA LEU A 188 1.17 -11.13 -13.59
C LEU A 188 2.50 -10.99 -12.84
N LEU A 189 2.47 -10.97 -11.50
CA LEU A 189 3.68 -10.91 -10.68
C LEU A 189 4.57 -12.15 -10.88
N ILE A 190 3.99 -13.35 -10.86
CA ILE A 190 4.73 -14.60 -11.11
C ILE A 190 5.42 -14.57 -12.48
N LYS A 191 4.69 -14.17 -13.52
CA LYS A 191 5.24 -14.05 -14.87
C LYS A 191 6.42 -13.08 -14.89
N ARG A 192 6.24 -11.89 -14.32
CA ARG A 192 7.26 -10.84 -14.29
C ARG A 192 8.52 -11.27 -13.52
N ILE A 193 8.34 -11.97 -12.40
CA ILE A 193 9.40 -12.56 -11.58
C ILE A 193 10.20 -13.59 -12.38
N LYS A 194 9.53 -14.47 -13.13
CA LYS A 194 10.19 -15.48 -13.98
C LYS A 194 11.01 -14.81 -15.08
N GLU A 195 10.42 -13.86 -15.81
CA GLU A 195 11.11 -13.11 -16.88
C GLU A 195 12.36 -12.39 -16.35
N TYR A 196 12.26 -11.74 -15.20
CA TYR A 196 13.40 -11.07 -14.57
C TYR A 196 14.50 -12.08 -14.17
N THR A 197 14.12 -13.19 -13.56
CA THR A 197 15.09 -14.21 -13.11
C THR A 197 15.78 -14.93 -14.27
N GLU A 198 15.08 -15.15 -15.38
CA GLU A 198 15.65 -15.72 -16.61
C GLU A 198 16.61 -14.75 -17.29
N TYR A 199 16.33 -13.44 -17.24
CA TYR A 199 17.21 -12.40 -17.77
C TYR A 199 18.53 -12.31 -16.99
N GLU A 200 18.48 -12.27 -15.66
CA GLU A 200 19.67 -12.20 -14.79
C GLU A 200 20.58 -13.44 -14.87
N ARG A 201 20.07 -14.56 -15.42
CA ARG A 201 20.85 -15.79 -15.63
C ARG A 201 21.63 -15.83 -16.95
N LYS A 202 21.29 -14.95 -17.90
CA LYS A 202 21.93 -14.88 -19.23
C LYS A 202 23.07 -13.87 -19.21
#